data_AF-A0A9E6QZB9-F1
#
_entry.id   AF-A0A9E6QZB9-F1
#
_cell.length_a   1.000
_cell.length_b   1.000
_cell.length_c   1.000
_cell.angle_alpha   90.00
_cell.angle_beta   90.00
_cell.angle_gamma   90.00
#
_symmetry.space_group_name_H-M   'P 1'
#
loop_
_entity.id
_entity.type
_entity.pdbx_description
1 polymer ?
#
loop_
_entity_poly.entity_id
_entity_poly.type
_entity_poly.pdbx_seq_one_letter_code
_entity_poly.pdbx_strand_id
1 'polypeptide(L)'
;MVRRSRKVSLRRLAAIFPAATLLLPALASAQAYQCRIPQSQIALPVIERDGPVRQTRVTGYTLALSWSPEFCRFREDSRRHARQCSGRDGSFAFVVHGLWPEGPGGQWPQWCPTRREPSATRVSAALCMSPDVALVARQWFKHGSCMTRDPDAYLRITDVLWRSLRWPDYDRLSRQRGLTAGDIREAFVTANPEWEEDNVGLVANERGWLTEMRLCYGADFMPIACDARRLGPDDGEEVRIWRGL
;
A
#
# COMPACT_ATOMS: atom_id res chain seq x y z
N MET A 1 -71.54 -36.28 -57.67
CA MET A 1 -71.31 -37.64 -57.15
C MET A 1 -69.82 -37.82 -56.93
N VAL A 2 -69.45 -38.41 -55.79
CA VAL A 2 -68.11 -38.91 -55.38
C VAL A 2 -67.09 -37.90 -54.83
N ARG A 3 -66.98 -37.93 -53.49
CA ARG A 3 -65.88 -37.49 -52.62
C ARG A 3 -64.50 -37.98 -53.10
N ARG A 4 -63.48 -37.13 -53.02
CA ARG A 4 -62.08 -37.58 -52.86
C ARG A 4 -61.38 -36.81 -51.74
N SER A 5 -61.07 -37.56 -50.69
CA SER A 5 -60.27 -37.18 -49.53
C SER A 5 -58.82 -36.90 -49.93
N ARG A 6 -58.25 -35.76 -49.53
CA ARG A 6 -56.82 -35.48 -49.66
C ARG A 6 -56.20 -35.44 -48.26
N LYS A 7 -55.22 -36.32 -48.07
CA LYS A 7 -54.41 -36.52 -46.86
C LYS A 7 -53.58 -35.26 -46.58
N VAL A 8 -53.56 -34.82 -45.32
CA VAL A 8 -52.62 -33.80 -44.83
C VAL A 8 -51.30 -34.49 -44.49
N SER A 9 -50.21 -34.04 -45.12
CA SER A 9 -48.84 -34.44 -44.79
C SER A 9 -48.20 -33.30 -43.98
N LEU A 10 -47.94 -33.53 -42.70
CA LEU A 10 -47.17 -32.60 -41.86
C LEU A 10 -45.69 -32.67 -42.29
N ARG A 11 -45.20 -31.60 -42.93
CA ARG A 11 -43.77 -31.34 -43.06
C ARG A 11 -43.25 -30.84 -41.70
N ARG A 12 -42.35 -31.60 -41.07
CA ARG A 12 -41.57 -31.15 -39.91
C ARG A 12 -40.59 -30.07 -40.38
N LEU A 13 -40.82 -28.81 -40.00
CA LEU A 13 -39.83 -27.75 -40.10
C LEU A 13 -38.86 -27.91 -38.92
N ALA A 14 -37.61 -28.29 -39.22
CA ALA A 14 -36.53 -28.24 -38.24
C ALA A 14 -36.14 -26.78 -38.01
N ALA A 15 -36.48 -26.23 -36.84
CA ALA A 15 -36.03 -24.92 -36.41
C ALA A 15 -34.57 -25.02 -35.95
N ILE A 16 -33.66 -24.44 -36.72
CA ILE A 16 -32.26 -24.23 -36.33
C ILE A 16 -32.24 -22.97 -35.47
N PHE A 17 -32.12 -23.13 -34.15
CA PHE A 17 -31.85 -22.01 -33.25
C PHE A 17 -30.34 -21.71 -33.27
N PRO A 18 -29.90 -20.49 -33.62
CA PRO A 18 -28.50 -20.12 -33.49
C PRO A 18 -28.17 -20.04 -32.00
N ALA A 19 -27.22 -20.86 -31.55
CA ALA A 19 -26.67 -20.80 -30.21
C ALA A 19 -25.91 -19.48 -30.05
N ALA A 20 -26.52 -18.50 -29.38
CA ALA A 20 -25.84 -17.30 -28.94
C ALA A 20 -24.86 -17.67 -27.83
N THR A 21 -23.58 -17.82 -28.18
CA THR A 21 -22.48 -17.93 -27.22
C THR A 21 -22.34 -16.62 -26.47
N LEU A 22 -22.90 -16.57 -25.27
CA LEU A 22 -22.64 -15.52 -24.29
C LEU A 22 -21.14 -15.55 -23.95
N LEU A 23 -20.38 -14.63 -24.55
CA LEU A 23 -19.03 -14.28 -24.10
C LEU A 23 -19.19 -13.63 -22.72
N LEU A 24 -19.12 -14.43 -21.66
CA LEU A 24 -18.90 -13.91 -20.32
C LEU A 24 -17.58 -13.14 -20.36
N PRO A 25 -17.56 -11.83 -20.04
CA PRO A 25 -16.29 -11.13 -19.90
C PRO A 25 -15.56 -11.87 -18.78
N ALA A 26 -14.44 -12.50 -19.12
CA ALA A 26 -13.48 -12.93 -18.13
C ALA A 26 -13.13 -11.65 -17.38
N LEU A 27 -13.59 -11.52 -16.13
CA LEU A 27 -13.04 -10.55 -15.22
C LEU A 27 -11.57 -10.90 -15.15
N ALA A 28 -10.76 -10.15 -15.90
CA ALA A 28 -9.33 -10.16 -15.72
C ALA A 28 -9.14 -9.80 -14.25
N SER A 29 -8.84 -10.80 -13.43
CA SER A 29 -8.35 -10.57 -12.09
C SER A 29 -7.10 -9.73 -12.27
N ALA A 30 -7.24 -8.42 -12.15
CA ALA A 30 -6.14 -7.55 -11.82
C ALA A 30 -5.40 -8.28 -10.71
N GLN A 31 -4.08 -8.40 -10.83
CA GLN A 31 -3.23 -9.04 -9.84
C GLN A 31 -3.30 -8.22 -8.56
N ALA A 32 -4.42 -8.29 -7.84
CA ALA A 32 -4.54 -7.78 -6.51
C ALA A 32 -3.53 -8.60 -5.73
N TYR A 33 -2.45 -7.96 -5.33
CA TYR A 33 -1.50 -8.43 -4.32
C TYR A 33 -2.29 -9.14 -3.20
N GLN A 34 -2.40 -10.47 -3.27
CA GLN A 34 -3.26 -11.25 -2.39
C GLN A 34 -2.53 -11.43 -1.06
N CYS A 35 -2.81 -10.56 -0.10
CA CYS A 35 -2.33 -10.74 1.26
C CYS A 35 -3.17 -11.79 2.00
N ARG A 36 -2.49 -12.68 2.75
CA ARG A 36 -3.12 -13.62 3.68
C ARG A 36 -2.90 -13.16 5.12
N ILE A 37 -3.99 -12.83 5.80
CA ILE A 37 -3.96 -12.48 7.23
C ILE A 37 -3.69 -13.76 8.04
N PRO A 38 -2.75 -13.76 9.02
CA PRO A 38 -2.53 -14.91 9.89
C PRO A 38 -3.79 -15.26 10.68
N GLN A 39 -4.13 -16.55 10.71
CA GLN A 39 -5.21 -17.07 11.55
C GLN A 39 -4.72 -17.46 12.95
N SER A 40 -3.41 -17.61 13.13
CA SER A 40 -2.79 -17.89 14.43
C SER A 40 -2.72 -16.64 15.30
N GLN A 41 -2.63 -16.85 16.61
CA GLN A 41 -2.45 -15.77 17.57
C GLN A 41 -1.10 -15.08 17.35
N ILE A 42 -1.12 -13.75 17.30
CA ILE A 42 0.08 -12.91 17.19
C ILE A 42 0.58 -12.58 18.59
N ALA A 43 1.86 -12.83 18.83
CA ALA A 43 2.58 -12.30 19.98
C ALA A 43 3.42 -11.10 19.52
N LEU A 44 3.31 -9.99 20.24
CA LEU A 44 4.16 -8.82 19.98
C LEU A 44 5.54 -9.07 20.60
N PRO A 45 6.63 -8.75 19.88
CA PRO A 45 7.96 -8.79 20.47
C PRO A 45 8.16 -7.62 21.43
N VAL A 46 9.10 -7.79 22.37
CA VAL A 46 9.59 -6.67 23.18
C VAL A 46 10.31 -5.68 22.26
N ILE A 47 9.92 -4.42 22.34
CA ILE A 47 10.53 -3.35 21.55
C ILE A 47 11.50 -2.56 22.43
N GLU A 48 12.79 -2.65 22.11
CA GLU A 48 13.82 -1.83 22.71
C GLU A 48 13.87 -0.44 22.08
N ARG A 49 13.97 0.58 22.94
CA ARG A 49 14.10 1.97 22.53
C ARG A 49 15.48 2.22 21.91
N ASP A 50 15.49 2.62 20.64
CA ASP A 50 16.70 2.86 19.84
C ASP A 50 17.13 4.34 19.76
N GLY A 51 16.49 5.22 20.53
CA GLY A 51 16.75 6.66 20.47
C GLY A 51 16.20 7.43 21.68
N PRO A 52 16.45 8.76 21.74
CA PRO A 52 15.97 9.57 22.85
C PRO A 52 14.45 9.75 22.81
N VAL A 53 13.87 10.04 23.97
CA VAL A 53 12.49 10.56 24.05
C VAL A 53 12.48 11.98 23.51
N ARG A 54 11.60 12.27 22.56
CA ARG A 54 11.35 13.62 22.06
C ARG A 54 9.87 13.91 22.18
N GLN A 55 9.52 14.81 23.10
CA GLN A 55 8.16 15.30 23.27
C GLN A 55 8.10 16.72 22.74
N THR A 56 7.49 16.89 21.57
CA THR A 56 7.17 18.19 21.01
C THR A 56 5.75 18.16 20.48
N ARG A 57 5.17 19.33 20.24
CA ARG A 57 3.83 19.43 19.65
C ARG A 57 3.85 18.82 18.25
N VAL A 58 2.85 18.00 17.95
CA VAL A 58 2.60 17.49 16.60
C VAL A 58 2.01 18.61 15.74
N THR A 59 2.62 18.88 14.60
CA THR A 59 2.16 19.89 13.62
C THR A 59 1.72 19.28 12.29
N GLY A 60 1.96 17.99 12.10
CA GLY A 60 1.57 17.25 10.90
C GLY A 60 2.08 15.82 10.98
N TYR A 61 2.03 15.12 9.85
CA TYR A 61 2.41 13.73 9.76
C TYR A 61 3.11 13.41 8.44
N THR A 62 3.91 12.35 8.47
CA THR A 62 4.41 11.69 7.27
C THR A 62 3.90 10.25 7.27
N LEU A 63 3.17 9.84 6.24
CA LEU A 63 2.90 8.43 5.98
C LEU A 63 4.02 7.89 5.10
N ALA A 64 4.91 7.09 5.70
CA ALA A 64 6.04 6.48 5.03
C ALA A 64 5.65 5.12 4.45
N LEU A 65 5.91 4.93 3.17
CA LEU A 65 5.45 3.80 2.37
C LEU A 65 6.65 3.14 1.70
N SER A 66 7.10 2.00 2.21
CA SER A 66 8.25 1.28 1.66
C SER A 66 7.88 0.55 0.37
N TRP A 67 8.74 0.64 -0.64
CA TRP A 67 8.62 -0.15 -1.86
C TRP A 67 9.15 -1.58 -1.63
N SER A 68 8.23 -2.52 -1.45
CA SER A 68 8.59 -3.90 -1.04
C SER A 68 9.51 -4.63 -2.02
N PRO A 69 9.37 -4.50 -3.36
CA PRO A 69 10.29 -5.16 -4.28
C PRO A 69 11.76 -4.78 -4.07
N GLU A 70 12.09 -3.49 -3.90
CA GLU A 70 13.48 -3.08 -3.61
C GLU A 70 13.90 -3.48 -2.19
N PHE A 71 12.99 -3.41 -1.20
CA PHE A 71 13.29 -3.91 0.13
C PHE A 71 13.57 -5.43 0.15
N CYS A 72 12.79 -6.22 -0.58
CA CYS A 72 12.89 -7.67 -0.59
C CYS A 72 13.99 -8.21 -1.47
N ARG A 73 14.58 -7.37 -2.33
CA ARG A 73 15.73 -7.73 -3.15
C ARG A 73 16.82 -8.38 -2.29
N PHE A 74 17.11 -9.66 -2.57
CA PHE A 74 18.08 -10.50 -1.85
C PHE A 74 17.65 -10.88 -0.41
N ARG A 75 16.35 -10.84 -0.09
CA ARG A 75 15.79 -11.19 1.22
C ARG A 75 14.70 -12.27 1.13
N GLU A 76 14.57 -12.93 -0.01
CA GLU A 76 13.54 -13.94 -0.30
C GLU A 76 13.65 -15.13 0.69
N ASP A 77 14.89 -15.53 1.04
CA ASP A 77 15.19 -16.59 2.01
C ASP A 77 15.31 -16.08 3.46
N SER A 78 15.09 -14.78 3.71
CA SER A 78 15.20 -14.21 5.06
C SER A 78 14.06 -14.68 5.94
N ARG A 79 14.36 -15.50 6.96
CA ARG A 79 13.37 -15.90 7.98
C ARG A 79 12.73 -14.71 8.69
N ARG A 80 13.51 -13.65 8.94
CA ARG A 80 13.02 -12.43 9.60
C ARG A 80 12.00 -11.67 8.74
N HIS A 81 12.21 -11.61 7.43
CA HIS A 81 11.37 -10.87 6.49
C HIS A 81 10.46 -11.76 5.66
N ALA A 82 10.31 -13.03 6.05
CA ALA A 82 9.63 -14.04 5.26
C ALA A 82 8.20 -13.65 4.87
N ARG A 83 7.47 -12.98 5.76
CA ARG A 83 6.11 -12.55 5.48
C ARG A 83 6.02 -11.57 4.31
N GLN A 84 6.95 -10.61 4.23
CA GLN A 84 6.97 -9.62 3.17
C GLN A 84 7.64 -10.15 1.89
N CYS A 85 8.68 -10.98 2.03
CA CYS A 85 9.61 -11.26 0.94
C CYS A 85 9.56 -12.68 0.37
N SER A 86 8.92 -13.65 1.05
CA SER A 86 8.92 -15.04 0.56
C SER A 86 7.82 -15.36 -0.45
N GLY A 87 6.88 -14.44 -0.69
CA GLY A 87 5.68 -14.66 -1.51
C GLY A 87 4.61 -15.57 -0.90
N ARG A 88 4.88 -16.25 0.23
CA ARG A 88 3.94 -17.22 0.84
C ARG A 88 2.71 -16.57 1.47
N ASP A 89 2.88 -15.40 2.06
CA ASP A 89 1.84 -14.63 2.75
C ASP A 89 1.23 -13.53 1.87
N GLY A 90 1.74 -13.41 0.64
CA GLY A 90 1.36 -12.40 -0.33
C GLY A 90 2.57 -11.85 -1.06
N SER A 91 2.30 -11.21 -2.18
CA SER A 91 3.23 -10.31 -2.87
C SER A 91 2.85 -8.90 -2.45
N PHE A 92 3.82 -8.02 -2.21
CA PHE A 92 3.56 -6.66 -1.76
C PHE A 92 4.22 -5.66 -2.70
N ALA A 93 3.53 -4.55 -2.97
CA ALA A 93 4.06 -3.38 -3.67
C ALA A 93 4.50 -2.35 -2.61
N PHE A 94 3.88 -1.18 -2.59
CA PHE A 94 3.97 -0.30 -1.42
C PHE A 94 3.34 -0.95 -0.20
N VAL A 95 4.00 -0.80 0.94
CA VAL A 95 3.50 -1.16 2.27
C VAL A 95 3.75 0.00 3.22
N VAL A 96 2.92 0.15 4.23
CA VAL A 96 3.16 1.14 5.28
C VAL A 96 4.38 0.74 6.08
N HIS A 97 5.40 1.58 6.01
CA HIS A 97 6.51 1.57 6.94
C HIS A 97 6.03 2.11 8.29
N GLY A 98 5.35 3.26 8.30
CA GLY A 98 4.75 3.84 9.48
C GLY A 98 4.09 5.20 9.23
N LEU A 99 3.26 5.62 10.19
CA LEU A 99 2.74 6.98 10.28
C LEU A 99 3.52 7.72 11.36
N TRP A 100 4.24 8.77 10.97
CA TRP A 100 5.19 9.48 11.82
C TRP A 100 4.71 10.89 12.13
N PRO A 101 4.62 11.28 13.41
CA PRO A 101 4.32 12.65 13.76
C PRO A 101 5.49 13.56 13.41
N GLU A 102 5.17 14.72 12.84
CA GLU A 102 6.10 15.82 12.57
C GLU A 102 5.85 16.94 13.59
N GLY A 103 6.89 17.73 13.86
CA GLY A 103 6.86 18.86 14.78
C GLY A 103 7.51 20.11 14.20
N PRO A 104 7.43 21.24 14.92
CA PRO A 104 7.90 22.54 14.43
C PRO A 104 9.41 22.55 14.22
N GLY A 105 9.86 23.24 13.16
CA GLY A 105 11.28 23.28 12.76
C GLY A 105 11.81 21.93 12.26
N GLY A 106 10.90 21.03 11.85
CA GLY A 106 11.17 19.64 11.49
C GLY A 106 11.87 18.86 12.61
N GLN A 107 11.49 19.15 13.85
CA GLN A 107 11.61 18.19 14.94
C GLN A 107 10.62 17.05 14.72
N TRP A 108 10.90 15.88 15.26
CA TRP A 108 9.99 14.72 15.17
C TRP A 108 9.77 14.12 16.56
N PRO A 109 8.53 14.14 17.09
CA PRO A 109 8.20 13.41 18.30
C PRO A 109 8.54 11.92 18.16
N GLN A 110 9.19 11.36 19.18
CA GLN A 110 9.43 9.92 19.21
C GLN A 110 9.57 9.38 20.63
N TRP A 111 9.29 8.09 20.78
CA TRP A 111 9.46 7.33 22.02
C TRP A 111 8.72 7.96 23.21
N CYS A 112 7.52 8.51 22.98
CA CYS A 112 6.71 9.07 24.06
C CYS A 112 6.34 7.95 25.05
N PRO A 113 6.41 8.20 26.38
CA PRO A 113 6.24 7.14 27.38
C PRO A 113 4.88 6.45 27.27
N THR A 114 4.91 5.13 27.11
CA THR A 114 3.72 4.26 27.12
C THR A 114 4.10 2.86 27.62
N ARG A 115 3.13 2.17 28.21
CA ARG A 115 3.19 0.72 28.51
C ARG A 115 2.10 -0.05 27.77
N ARG A 116 1.31 0.63 26.93
CA ARG A 116 0.19 0.04 26.20
C ARG A 116 0.70 -0.53 24.89
N GLU A 117 0.11 -1.64 24.48
CA GLU A 117 0.39 -2.35 23.24
C GLU A 117 -0.87 -2.46 22.41
N PRO A 118 -0.77 -2.44 21.06
CA PRO A 118 -1.93 -2.71 20.21
C PRO A 118 -2.43 -4.13 20.43
N SER A 119 -3.74 -4.31 20.31
CA SER A 119 -4.35 -5.62 20.45
C SER A 119 -3.86 -6.57 19.34
N ALA A 120 -3.72 -7.86 19.65
CA ALA A 120 -3.32 -8.86 18.67
C ALA A 120 -4.24 -8.87 17.43
N THR A 121 -5.55 -8.64 17.63
CA THR A 121 -6.53 -8.50 16.54
C THR A 121 -6.21 -7.31 15.64
N ARG A 122 -5.88 -6.16 16.22
CA ARG A 122 -5.53 -4.96 15.44
C ARG A 122 -4.21 -5.13 14.70
N VAL A 123 -3.20 -5.72 15.34
CA VAL A 123 -1.93 -6.04 14.69
C VAL A 123 -2.17 -6.99 13.51
N SER A 124 -2.96 -8.05 13.70
CA SER A 124 -3.28 -9.01 12.62
C SER A 124 -3.94 -8.33 11.42
N ALA A 125 -4.92 -7.45 11.66
CA ALA A 125 -5.58 -6.69 10.61
C ALA A 125 -4.62 -5.74 9.86
N ALA A 126 -3.58 -5.22 10.52
CA ALA A 126 -2.60 -4.32 9.90
C ALA A 126 -1.57 -5.06 9.02
N LEU A 127 -1.44 -6.39 9.13
CA LEU A 127 -0.36 -7.13 8.47
C LEU A 127 -0.47 -7.25 6.95
N CYS A 128 -1.58 -6.81 6.35
CA CYS A 128 -1.68 -6.65 4.89
C CYS A 128 -1.26 -5.28 4.40
N MET A 129 -1.22 -4.30 5.30
CA MET A 129 -0.73 -2.96 5.04
C MET A 129 0.75 -2.83 5.44
N SER A 130 1.17 -3.48 6.53
CA SER A 130 2.54 -3.48 7.07
C SER A 130 2.96 -4.91 7.43
N PRO A 131 3.60 -5.67 6.54
CA PRO A 131 3.77 -7.13 6.63
C PRO A 131 4.88 -7.60 7.59
N ASP A 132 5.03 -6.96 8.74
CA ASP A 132 5.99 -7.34 9.79
C ASP A 132 5.44 -6.94 11.17
N VAL A 133 5.27 -7.93 12.07
CA VAL A 133 4.73 -7.73 13.43
C VAL A 133 5.65 -6.84 14.27
N ALA A 134 6.97 -7.06 14.18
CA ALA A 134 7.94 -6.28 14.93
C ALA A 134 7.99 -4.84 14.44
N LEU A 135 7.79 -4.62 13.14
CA LEU A 135 7.64 -3.29 12.55
C LEU A 135 6.40 -2.60 13.11
N VAL A 136 5.22 -3.23 13.01
CA VAL A 136 3.96 -2.66 13.52
C VAL A 136 4.08 -2.27 15.00
N ALA A 137 4.65 -3.14 15.83
CA ALA A 137 4.89 -2.85 17.24
C ALA A 137 5.87 -1.66 17.42
N ARG A 138 6.99 -1.66 16.69
CA ARG A 138 7.98 -0.58 16.77
C ARG A 138 7.39 0.77 16.35
N GLN A 139 6.59 0.82 15.28
CA GLN A 139 5.97 2.05 14.82
C GLN A 139 5.02 2.64 15.87
N TRP A 140 4.26 1.80 16.57
CA TRP A 140 3.47 2.24 17.70
C TRP A 140 4.35 2.85 18.80
N PHE A 141 5.32 2.10 19.33
CA PHE A 141 6.11 2.58 20.47
C PHE A 141 6.95 3.82 20.14
N LYS A 142 7.55 3.84 18.95
CA LYS A 142 8.42 4.93 18.51
C LYS A 142 7.65 6.16 18.06
N HIS A 143 6.54 6.01 17.33
CA HIS A 143 5.86 7.13 16.69
C HIS A 143 4.42 7.31 17.18
N GLY A 144 3.61 6.24 17.15
CA GLY A 144 2.19 6.30 17.51
C GLY A 144 1.92 6.73 18.96
N SER A 145 2.81 6.37 19.89
CA SER A 145 2.74 6.76 21.30
C SER A 145 2.80 8.27 21.54
N CYS A 146 3.32 9.03 20.58
CA CYS A 146 3.34 10.49 20.60
C CYS A 146 2.08 11.12 19.99
N MET A 147 1.24 10.34 19.32
CA MET A 147 0.03 10.80 18.64
C MET A 147 -1.22 10.56 19.48
N THR A 148 -1.27 9.45 20.21
CA THR A 148 -2.45 9.03 20.97
C THR A 148 -2.06 8.12 22.12
N ARG A 149 -2.94 8.01 23.13
CA ARG A 149 -2.82 7.03 24.23
C ARG A 149 -3.45 5.68 23.89
N ASP A 150 -4.19 5.58 22.78
CA ASP A 150 -4.83 4.35 22.31
C ASP A 150 -4.01 3.73 21.16
N PRO A 151 -3.32 2.60 21.39
CA PRO A 151 -2.53 1.94 20.35
C PRO A 151 -3.36 1.45 19.16
N ASP A 152 -4.61 1.04 19.40
CA ASP A 152 -5.46 0.58 18.32
C ASP A 152 -6.00 1.76 17.50
N ALA A 153 -6.13 2.94 18.10
CA ALA A 153 -6.47 4.17 17.36
C ALA A 153 -5.37 4.55 16.37
N TYR A 154 -4.09 4.43 16.76
CA TYR A 154 -2.97 4.67 15.85
C TYR A 154 -3.06 3.79 14.60
N LEU A 155 -3.23 2.47 14.79
CA LEU A 155 -3.34 1.55 13.66
C LEU A 155 -4.62 1.76 12.83
N ARG A 156 -5.74 2.18 13.45
CA ARG A 156 -6.97 2.57 12.71
C ARG A 156 -6.74 3.78 11.82
N ILE A 157 -6.13 4.84 12.34
CA ILE A 157 -5.85 6.05 11.57
C ILE A 157 -4.96 5.72 10.38
N THR A 158 -3.89 4.96 10.61
CA THR A 158 -2.99 4.52 9.55
C THR A 158 -3.72 3.69 8.48
N ASP A 159 -4.60 2.77 8.87
CA ASP A 159 -5.40 1.97 7.93
C ASP A 159 -6.39 2.84 7.11
N VAL A 160 -7.00 3.86 7.73
CA VAL A 160 -7.87 4.81 7.02
C VAL A 160 -7.09 5.58 5.96
N LEU A 161 -5.92 6.14 6.31
CA LEU A 161 -5.07 6.86 5.36
C LEU A 161 -4.54 5.94 4.25
N TRP A 162 -4.16 4.72 4.57
CA TRP A 162 -3.71 3.75 3.57
C TRP A 162 -4.81 3.39 2.57
N ARG A 163 -6.04 3.15 3.07
CA ARG A 163 -7.18 2.75 2.22
C ARG A 163 -7.77 3.88 1.40
N SER A 164 -7.51 5.14 1.73
CA SER A 164 -7.97 6.27 0.91
C SER A 164 -7.15 6.42 -0.38
N LEU A 165 -5.96 5.82 -0.45
CA LEU A 165 -5.05 5.95 -1.59
C LEU A 165 -5.45 5.04 -2.75
N ARG A 166 -5.35 5.59 -3.97
CA ARG A 166 -5.44 4.86 -5.23
C ARG A 166 -4.03 4.67 -5.78
N TRP A 167 -3.66 3.42 -6.07
CA TRP A 167 -2.31 3.06 -6.44
C TRP A 167 -2.13 2.96 -7.96
N PRO A 168 -1.22 3.73 -8.57
CA PRO A 168 -0.79 3.51 -9.95
C PRO A 168 -0.13 2.14 -10.12
N ASP A 169 -0.12 1.64 -11.36
CA ASP A 169 0.65 0.46 -11.73
C ASP A 169 2.15 0.81 -11.83
N TYR A 170 2.82 0.79 -10.67
CA TYR A 170 4.26 1.08 -10.56
C TYR A 170 5.14 0.04 -11.24
N ASP A 171 4.66 -1.20 -11.40
CA ASP A 171 5.37 -2.20 -12.18
C ASP A 171 5.40 -1.77 -13.65
N ARG A 172 4.27 -1.32 -14.21
CA ARG A 172 4.22 -0.76 -15.57
C ARG A 172 5.09 0.50 -15.68
N LEU A 173 4.98 1.42 -14.72
CA LEU A 173 5.77 2.65 -14.70
C LEU A 173 7.28 2.36 -14.68
N SER A 174 7.71 1.30 -13.98
CA SER A 174 9.12 0.88 -13.93
C SER A 174 9.76 0.56 -15.29
N ARG A 175 8.96 0.42 -16.35
CA ARG A 175 9.42 0.08 -17.71
C ARG A 175 9.62 1.33 -18.58
N GLN A 176 9.25 2.50 -18.08
CA GLN A 176 9.50 3.79 -18.73
C GLN A 176 11.01 4.04 -18.84
N ARG A 177 11.46 4.49 -20.02
CA ARG A 177 12.85 4.92 -20.22
C ARG A 177 13.02 6.34 -19.68
N GLY A 178 14.09 6.57 -18.92
CA GLY A 178 14.36 7.88 -18.33
C GLY A 178 13.31 8.28 -17.29
N LEU A 179 12.73 7.32 -16.58
CA LEU A 179 11.76 7.58 -15.50
C LEU A 179 12.37 8.54 -14.48
N THR A 180 11.68 9.64 -14.20
CA THR A 180 12.13 10.64 -13.23
C THR A 180 11.33 10.60 -11.93
N ALA A 181 11.79 11.33 -10.92
CA ALA A 181 11.04 11.57 -9.70
C ALA A 181 9.70 12.28 -9.99
N GLY A 182 9.69 13.23 -10.93
CA GLY A 182 8.49 13.94 -11.37
C GLY A 182 7.46 13.00 -11.99
N ASP A 183 7.89 12.08 -12.89
CA ASP A 183 6.99 11.07 -13.49
C ASP A 183 6.29 10.20 -12.42
N ILE A 184 7.02 9.86 -11.34
CA ILE A 184 6.48 9.07 -10.23
C ILE A 184 5.43 9.86 -9.44
N ARG A 185 5.69 11.15 -9.17
CA ARG A 185 4.74 12.05 -8.50
C ARG A 185 3.51 12.29 -9.36
N GLU A 186 3.70 12.60 -10.64
CA GLU A 186 2.62 12.80 -11.62
C GLU A 186 1.71 11.56 -11.69
N ALA A 187 2.30 10.36 -11.77
CA ALA A 187 1.54 9.12 -11.77
C ALA A 187 0.68 8.97 -10.52
N PHE A 188 1.22 9.33 -9.34
CA PHE A 188 0.49 9.28 -8.08
C PHE A 188 -0.66 10.28 -8.02
N VAL A 189 -0.43 11.56 -8.34
CA VAL A 189 -1.46 12.61 -8.26
C VAL A 189 -2.53 12.44 -9.35
N THR A 190 -2.16 11.87 -10.50
CA THR A 190 -3.14 11.46 -11.52
C THR A 190 -4.13 10.43 -10.97
N ALA A 191 -3.65 9.49 -10.15
CA ALA A 191 -4.52 8.53 -9.47
C ALA A 191 -5.25 9.16 -8.26
N ASN A 192 -4.68 10.19 -7.64
CA ASN A 192 -5.19 10.84 -6.42
C ASN A 192 -5.34 12.36 -6.61
N PRO A 193 -6.40 12.86 -7.29
CA PRO A 193 -6.54 14.28 -7.63
C PRO A 193 -6.68 15.24 -6.44
N GLU A 194 -6.84 14.70 -5.23
CA GLU A 194 -6.79 15.45 -3.97
C GLU A 194 -5.36 15.74 -3.47
N TRP A 195 -4.33 15.27 -4.19
CA TRP A 195 -2.91 15.47 -3.90
C TRP A 195 -2.24 16.35 -4.94
N GLU A 196 -1.26 17.14 -4.50
CA GLU A 196 -0.33 17.87 -5.36
C GLU A 196 1.05 17.19 -5.35
N GLU A 197 1.87 17.41 -6.37
CA GLU A 197 3.16 16.71 -6.53
C GLU A 197 4.12 16.99 -5.36
N ASP A 198 4.11 18.22 -4.85
CA ASP A 198 4.93 18.63 -3.71
C ASP A 198 4.48 18.01 -2.38
N ASN A 199 3.30 17.37 -2.33
CA ASN A 199 2.82 16.61 -1.18
C ASN A 199 3.44 15.20 -1.13
N VAL A 200 4.10 14.78 -2.22
CA VAL A 200 4.60 13.42 -2.46
C VAL A 200 6.12 13.42 -2.45
N GLY A 201 6.70 13.12 -1.30
CA GLY A 201 8.12 12.90 -1.15
C GLY A 201 8.56 11.53 -1.65
N LEU A 202 9.79 11.44 -2.17
CA LEU A 202 10.40 10.18 -2.62
C LEU A 202 11.74 9.95 -1.93
N VAL A 203 12.10 8.69 -1.76
CA VAL A 203 13.42 8.29 -1.28
C VAL A 203 13.99 7.30 -2.28
N ALA A 204 15.15 7.65 -2.83
CA ALA A 204 15.96 6.74 -3.61
C ALA A 204 17.23 6.37 -2.84
N ASN A 205 17.73 5.15 -3.01
CA ASN A 205 19.06 4.79 -2.52
C ASN A 205 20.16 5.41 -3.38
N GLU A 206 21.42 5.27 -2.97
CA GLU A 206 22.60 5.80 -3.69
C GLU A 206 22.73 5.29 -5.14
N ARG A 207 22.05 4.20 -5.47
CA ARG A 207 21.99 3.63 -6.82
C ARG A 207 20.76 4.14 -7.57
N GLY A 208 20.04 5.14 -7.09
CA GLY A 208 18.85 5.69 -7.74
C GLY A 208 17.64 4.75 -7.76
N TRP A 209 17.56 3.72 -6.90
CA TRP A 209 16.36 2.88 -6.80
C TRP A 209 15.42 3.42 -5.74
N LEU A 210 14.13 3.55 -6.09
CA LEU A 210 13.06 3.93 -5.18
C LEU A 210 12.94 2.93 -4.03
N THR A 211 13.02 3.43 -2.81
CA THR A 211 12.91 2.65 -1.58
C THR A 211 11.69 3.02 -0.75
N GLU A 212 11.26 4.28 -0.78
CA GLU A 212 10.14 4.78 0.03
C GLU A 212 9.44 5.96 -0.66
N MET A 213 8.12 6.02 -0.53
CA MET A 213 7.30 7.21 -0.80
C MET A 213 6.85 7.81 0.54
N ARG A 214 6.89 9.13 0.67
CA ARG A 214 6.54 9.88 1.87
C ARG A 214 5.40 10.83 1.56
N LEU A 215 4.22 10.52 2.06
CA LEU A 215 3.04 11.37 1.88
C LEU A 215 2.92 12.34 3.07
N CYS A 216 2.96 13.64 2.81
CA CYS A 216 2.97 14.68 3.82
C CYS A 216 1.55 15.18 4.15
N TYR A 217 1.23 15.22 5.44
CA TYR A 217 -0.08 15.62 5.95
C TYR A 217 0.02 16.74 6.99
N GLY A 218 -0.99 17.61 7.01
CA GLY A 218 -1.24 18.54 8.11
C GLY A 218 -1.74 17.83 9.36
N ALA A 219 -1.88 18.59 10.46
CA ALA A 219 -2.39 18.07 11.74
C ALA A 219 -3.86 17.59 11.66
N ASP A 220 -4.59 18.00 10.63
CA ASP A 220 -5.95 17.60 10.28
C ASP A 220 -6.01 16.39 9.33
N PHE A 221 -4.86 15.80 9.00
CA PHE A 221 -4.71 14.72 8.02
C PHE A 221 -5.08 15.10 6.57
N MET A 222 -5.07 16.40 6.24
CA MET A 222 -5.16 16.83 4.85
C MET A 222 -3.77 16.89 4.20
N PRO A 223 -3.63 16.59 2.89
CA PRO A 223 -2.36 16.72 2.18
C PRO A 223 -1.77 18.12 2.30
N ILE A 224 -0.45 18.20 2.50
CA ILE A 224 0.31 19.45 2.50
C ILE A 224 1.64 19.22 1.79
N ALA A 225 2.26 20.31 1.34
CA ALA A 225 3.60 20.28 0.80
C ALA A 225 4.60 19.64 1.80
N CYS A 226 5.42 18.73 1.29
CA CYS A 226 6.57 18.21 2.00
C CYS A 226 7.64 19.30 2.14
N ASP A 227 8.34 19.33 3.27
CA ASP A 227 9.55 20.13 3.36
C ASP A 227 10.70 19.49 2.56
N ALA A 228 11.78 20.25 2.36
CA ALA A 228 12.94 19.81 1.59
C ALA A 228 13.57 18.49 2.08
N ARG A 229 13.45 18.13 3.37
CA ARG A 229 13.98 16.86 3.90
C ARG A 229 13.09 15.67 3.56
N ARG A 230 11.79 15.92 3.39
CA ARG A 230 10.79 14.89 3.08
C ARG A 230 10.53 14.75 1.59
N LEU A 231 10.71 15.81 0.81
CA LEU A 231 10.45 15.82 -0.64
C LEU A 231 11.41 14.91 -1.41
N GLY A 232 12.70 14.93 -1.08
CA GLY A 232 13.71 14.06 -1.70
C GLY A 232 14.20 14.56 -3.06
N PRO A 233 14.39 13.67 -4.06
CA PRO A 233 14.98 14.03 -5.36
C PRO A 233 14.12 15.04 -6.14
N ASP A 234 14.79 15.93 -6.87
CA ASP A 234 14.15 16.92 -7.75
C ASP A 234 13.42 16.22 -8.92
N ASP A 235 12.38 16.84 -9.48
CA ASP A 235 11.49 16.20 -10.47
C ASP A 235 12.20 15.74 -11.75
N GLY A 236 13.31 16.38 -12.12
CA GLY A 236 14.12 16.00 -13.29
C GLY A 236 15.14 14.89 -13.02
N GLU A 237 15.32 14.46 -11.77
CA GLU A 237 16.30 13.44 -11.41
C GLU A 237 15.78 12.03 -11.74
N GLU A 238 16.63 11.20 -12.37
CA GLU A 238 16.25 9.84 -12.75
C GLU A 238 16.05 8.95 -11.51
N VAL A 239 14.92 8.24 -11.47
CA VAL A 239 14.59 7.28 -10.42
C VAL A 239 14.17 5.95 -11.04
N ARG A 240 14.72 4.85 -10.52
CA ARG A 240 14.42 3.50 -10.97
C ARG A 240 13.52 2.78 -9.99
N ILE A 241 12.56 2.01 -10.49
CA ILE A 241 11.68 1.18 -9.68
C ILE A 241 12.06 -0.29 -9.88
N TRP A 242 12.45 -0.96 -8.80
CA TRP A 242 12.73 -2.40 -8.85
C TRP A 242 11.41 -3.16 -8.95
N ARG A 243 11.34 -4.18 -9.81
CA ARG A 243 10.11 -4.95 -10.08
C ARG A 243 10.25 -6.45 -9.84
N GLY A 244 11.37 -6.86 -9.23
CA GLY A 244 11.62 -8.27 -8.89
C GLY A 244 11.00 -8.62 -7.54
N LEU A 245 10.44 -9.82 -7.46
CA LEU A 245 10.08 -10.53 -6.23
C LEU A 245 10.81 -11.89 -6.22
#